data_AF-G9MPL6-F1
#
_entry.id   AF-G9MPL6-F1
#
_cell.length_a   1.000
_cell.length_b   1.000
_cell.length_c   1.000
_cell.angle_alpha   90.00
_cell.angle_beta   90.00
_cell.angle_gamma   90.00
#
_symmetry.space_group_name_H-M   'P 1'
#
loop_
_entity.id
_entity.type
_entity.pdbx_description
1 polymer ?
#
loop_
_entity_poly.entity_id
_entity_poly.type
_entity_poly.pdbx_seq_one_letter_code
_entity_poly.pdbx_strand_id
1 'polypeptide(L)'
;MAKLKIKMPKKTEKPIKFGEEDLGLEPDDPLYEDGMKCVRTYWAQATRLTARQQEQMIGYMQRREYAIIPSAKNDATLHKIYIENTEWLSWPAYLILASIYDKLPEKYNSLILQLYGTLTIKDYTKEYLEAIDDRQRPTNELYAPKKGAVTLSVADDDVASVEEELADVFGQASVASIAEELAAIFSPVSRARQSAVPEGAKRPRTFSDNPPIEPKRVRRSVNKDDFDIDKVVSGVMSSHAIRRLAEATRKPQMTNPDLFEMEDVKVAKEISKRNEAKIDEVNTKLDKFVSEMHQFMTAFANTASIPLPIEVIEDDDDVEASI
;
A
#
# COMPACT_ATOMS: atom_id res chain seq x y z
N MET A 1 -8.68 -14.51 25.09
CA MET A 1 -8.30 -13.97 23.77
C MET A 1 -8.38 -15.09 22.74
N ALA A 2 -9.29 -14.99 21.77
CA ALA A 2 -9.40 -15.98 20.69
C ALA A 2 -8.20 -15.88 19.74
N LYS A 3 -7.54 -17.01 19.44
CA LYS A 3 -6.43 -17.06 18.48
C LYS A 3 -7.03 -17.13 17.07
N LEU A 4 -7.12 -16.00 16.39
CA LEU A 4 -7.38 -15.95 14.94
C LEU A 4 -6.19 -16.60 14.22
N LYS A 5 -6.34 -17.89 13.86
CA LYS A 5 -5.40 -18.56 12.95
C LYS A 5 -5.87 -18.29 11.53
N ILE A 6 -5.15 -17.43 10.80
CA ILE A 6 -5.37 -17.26 9.37
C ILE A 6 -4.95 -18.56 8.71
N LYS A 7 -5.93 -19.33 8.22
CA LYS A 7 -5.65 -20.55 7.47
C LYS A 7 -5.06 -20.14 6.12
N MET A 8 -3.82 -20.58 5.85
CA MET A 8 -3.21 -20.40 4.55
C MET A 8 -4.14 -20.98 3.46
N PRO A 9 -4.39 -20.24 2.38
CA PRO A 9 -5.28 -20.65 1.30
C PRO A 9 -4.83 -21.99 0.71
N LYS A 10 -5.78 -22.82 0.31
CA LYS A 10 -5.48 -24.09 -0.37
C LYS A 10 -4.99 -23.79 -1.78
N LYS A 11 -3.89 -24.44 -2.21
CA LYS A 11 -3.30 -24.36 -3.55
C LYS A 11 -4.36 -24.46 -4.66
N THR A 12 -4.65 -23.38 -5.37
CA THR A 12 -5.47 -23.46 -6.60
C THR A 12 -5.05 -22.51 -7.72
N GLU A 13 -4.12 -21.58 -7.50
CA GLU A 13 -3.73 -20.61 -8.53
C GLU A 13 -2.33 -20.91 -9.05
N LYS A 14 -2.18 -20.89 -10.38
CA LYS A 14 -0.87 -20.97 -11.04
C LYS A 14 -0.02 -19.78 -10.56
N PRO A 15 1.25 -19.99 -10.18
CA PRO A 15 2.10 -18.88 -9.77
C PRO A 15 2.39 -17.96 -10.95
N ILE A 16 2.43 -16.65 -10.69
CA ILE A 16 2.78 -15.64 -11.68
C ILE A 16 4.26 -15.80 -12.04
N LYS A 17 4.57 -15.81 -13.34
CA LYS A 17 5.96 -15.85 -13.79
C LYS A 17 6.60 -14.49 -13.48
N PHE A 18 7.70 -14.50 -12.73
CA PHE A 18 8.51 -13.32 -12.45
C PHE A 18 9.96 -13.76 -12.26
N GLY A 19 10.88 -13.23 -13.06
CA GLY A 19 12.27 -13.65 -13.14
C GLY A 19 13.27 -12.52 -12.95
N GLU A 20 14.53 -12.84 -13.22
CA GLU A 20 15.65 -11.89 -13.21
C GLU A 20 15.46 -10.84 -14.30
N GLU A 21 14.98 -11.25 -15.47
CA GLU A 21 14.68 -10.38 -16.61
C GLU A 21 13.66 -9.29 -16.28
N ASP A 22 12.72 -9.59 -15.37
CA ASP A 22 11.63 -8.68 -15.01
C ASP A 22 12.05 -7.61 -13.99
N LEU A 23 13.24 -7.74 -13.38
CA LEU A 23 13.78 -6.71 -12.49
C LEU A 23 14.22 -5.46 -13.27
N GLY A 24 14.59 -5.61 -14.55
CA GLY A 24 15.16 -4.52 -15.35
C GLY A 24 16.42 -3.92 -14.72
N LEU A 25 17.26 -4.77 -14.11
CA LEU A 25 18.54 -4.40 -13.52
C LEU A 25 19.68 -5.04 -14.30
N GLU A 26 20.74 -4.27 -14.52
CA GLU A 26 21.98 -4.81 -15.06
C GLU A 26 22.81 -5.44 -13.91
N PRO A 27 23.68 -6.42 -14.19
CA PRO A 27 24.54 -7.04 -13.17
C PRO A 27 25.45 -6.06 -12.43
N ASP A 28 25.76 -4.91 -13.04
CA ASP A 28 26.59 -3.85 -12.45
C ASP A 28 25.79 -2.86 -11.58
N ASP A 29 24.45 -2.96 -11.54
CA ASP A 29 23.60 -2.10 -10.71
C ASP A 29 23.80 -2.45 -9.22
N PRO A 30 24.04 -1.46 -8.33
CA PRO A 30 24.22 -1.72 -6.91
C PRO A 30 23.03 -2.40 -6.22
N LEU A 31 21.83 -2.35 -6.81
CA LEU A 31 20.62 -3.02 -6.30
C LEU A 31 20.45 -4.45 -6.81
N TYR A 32 21.28 -4.88 -7.77
CA TYR A 32 21.13 -6.17 -8.44
C TYR A 32 21.17 -7.35 -7.45
N GLU A 33 22.14 -7.35 -6.53
CA GLU A 33 22.30 -8.44 -5.56
C GLU A 33 21.07 -8.59 -4.65
N ASP A 34 20.54 -7.47 -4.15
CA ASP A 34 19.37 -7.46 -3.26
C ASP A 34 18.08 -7.79 -4.01
N GLY A 35 17.95 -7.33 -5.25
CA GLY A 35 16.86 -7.72 -6.14
C GLY A 35 16.85 -9.22 -6.41
N MET A 36 18.01 -9.82 -6.65
CA MET A 36 18.14 -11.26 -6.85
C MET A 36 17.80 -12.08 -5.61
N LYS A 37 18.12 -11.58 -4.40
CA LYS A 37 17.66 -12.21 -3.15
C LYS A 37 16.13 -12.22 -3.09
N CYS A 38 15.49 -11.09 -3.41
CA CYS A 38 14.02 -10.98 -3.45
C CYS A 38 13.40 -11.95 -4.46
N VAL A 39 13.95 -12.04 -5.67
CA VAL A 39 13.47 -12.98 -6.72
C VAL A 39 13.58 -14.43 -6.26
N ARG A 40 14.71 -14.83 -5.68
CA ARG A 40 14.89 -16.20 -5.15
C ARG A 40 13.90 -16.49 -4.02
N THR A 41 13.66 -15.53 -3.14
CA THR A 41 12.64 -15.68 -2.09
C THR A 41 11.23 -15.75 -2.67
N TYR A 42 10.93 -15.01 -3.74
CA TYR A 42 9.67 -15.12 -4.46
C TYR A 42 9.51 -16.53 -5.05
N TRP A 43 10.47 -17.06 -5.79
CA TRP A 43 10.43 -18.43 -6.33
C TRP A 43 10.25 -19.47 -5.23
N ALA A 44 10.93 -19.29 -4.09
CA ALA A 44 10.83 -20.17 -2.94
C ALA A 44 9.43 -20.20 -2.31
N GLN A 45 8.59 -19.18 -2.51
CA GLN A 45 7.30 -19.04 -1.83
C GLN A 45 6.09 -18.91 -2.76
N ALA A 46 6.26 -18.59 -4.04
CA ALA A 46 5.18 -18.22 -4.96
C ALA A 46 4.04 -19.24 -5.00
N THR A 47 4.33 -20.54 -4.96
CA THR A 47 3.32 -21.63 -4.95
C THR A 47 2.49 -21.72 -3.67
N ARG A 48 2.85 -20.95 -2.63
CA ARG A 48 2.17 -20.87 -1.33
C ARG A 48 1.50 -19.51 -1.10
N LEU A 49 1.68 -18.55 -2.00
CA LEU A 49 1.06 -17.23 -1.97
C LEU A 49 -0.24 -17.22 -2.78
N THR A 50 -1.24 -16.42 -2.36
CA THR A 50 -2.38 -16.08 -3.24
C THR A 50 -1.93 -15.24 -4.43
N ALA A 51 -2.71 -15.18 -5.51
CA ALA A 51 -2.44 -14.22 -6.61
C ALA A 51 -2.23 -12.80 -6.10
N ARG A 52 -3.13 -12.29 -5.23
CA ARG A 52 -3.00 -10.95 -4.62
C ARG A 52 -1.68 -10.76 -3.87
N GLN A 53 -1.22 -11.77 -3.12
CA GLN A 53 0.06 -11.71 -2.41
C GLN A 53 1.25 -11.76 -3.37
N GLN A 54 1.17 -12.55 -4.44
CA GLN A 54 2.18 -12.59 -5.49
C GLN A 54 2.30 -11.24 -6.19
N GLU A 55 1.18 -10.65 -6.60
CA GLU A 55 1.13 -9.30 -7.20
C GLU A 55 1.72 -8.24 -6.26
N GLN A 56 1.39 -8.31 -4.96
CA GLN A 56 1.95 -7.39 -3.97
C GLN A 56 3.48 -7.53 -3.89
N MET A 57 4.00 -8.76 -3.84
CA MET A 57 5.44 -9.02 -3.78
C MET A 57 6.15 -8.58 -5.07
N ILE A 58 5.57 -8.89 -6.23
CA ILE A 58 6.06 -8.44 -7.55
C ILE A 58 6.07 -6.91 -7.63
N GLY A 59 5.01 -6.26 -7.13
CA GLY A 59 4.93 -4.80 -7.09
C GLY A 59 6.04 -4.17 -6.25
N TYR A 60 6.41 -4.76 -5.10
CA TYR A 60 7.57 -4.31 -4.31
C TYR A 60 8.87 -4.41 -5.11
N MET A 61 9.05 -5.50 -5.88
CA MET A 61 10.24 -5.71 -6.70
C MET A 61 10.31 -4.76 -7.91
N GLN A 62 9.22 -4.59 -8.65
CA GLN A 62 9.16 -3.70 -9.80
C GLN A 62 9.36 -2.24 -9.42
N ARG A 63 8.81 -1.80 -8.28
CA ARG A 63 9.01 -0.43 -7.76
C ARG A 63 10.36 -0.24 -7.05
N ARG A 64 11.20 -1.28 -6.98
CA ARG A 64 12.50 -1.28 -6.28
C ARG A 64 12.37 -0.86 -4.81
N GLU A 65 11.25 -1.18 -4.17
CA GLU A 65 10.98 -0.78 -2.79
C GLU A 65 11.79 -1.61 -1.77
N TYR A 66 12.47 -2.66 -2.22
CA TYR A 66 13.46 -3.43 -1.45
C TYR A 66 14.82 -2.73 -1.33
N ALA A 67 15.03 -1.60 -2.01
CA ALA A 67 16.32 -0.91 -2.00
C ALA A 67 16.67 -0.41 -0.59
N ILE A 68 17.81 -0.86 -0.06
CA ILE A 68 18.31 -0.46 1.24
C ILE A 68 18.94 0.94 1.14
N ILE A 69 18.23 1.94 1.66
CA ILE A 69 18.80 3.29 1.83
C ILE A 69 19.94 3.26 2.87
N PRO A 70 20.96 4.14 2.79
CA PRO A 70 22.11 4.12 3.69
C PRO A 70 21.75 4.15 5.19
N SER A 71 20.67 4.86 5.56
CA SER A 71 20.18 4.92 6.95
C SER A 71 19.58 3.60 7.44
N ALA A 72 19.00 2.79 6.55
CA ALA A 72 18.36 1.51 6.87
C ALA A 72 19.32 0.31 6.80
N LYS A 73 20.60 0.53 6.46
CA LYS A 73 21.59 -0.55 6.29
C LYS A 73 21.78 -1.41 7.54
N ASN A 74 21.73 -0.80 8.72
CA ASN A 74 21.91 -1.47 10.00
C ASN A 74 20.61 -1.64 10.79
N ASP A 75 19.51 -1.08 10.29
CA ASP A 75 18.24 -1.05 11.01
C ASP A 75 17.07 -1.17 10.02
N ALA A 76 16.48 -2.37 9.97
CA ALA A 76 15.33 -2.67 9.13
C ALA A 76 14.09 -1.83 9.50
N THR A 77 14.02 -1.24 10.70
CA THR A 77 12.88 -0.39 11.08
C THR A 77 12.79 0.91 10.29
N LEU A 78 13.92 1.34 9.69
CA LEU A 78 14.01 2.52 8.85
C LEU A 78 13.74 2.22 7.37
N HIS A 79 13.51 0.95 7.02
CA HIS A 79 13.22 0.54 5.66
C HIS A 79 11.79 0.94 5.25
N LYS A 80 11.60 1.45 4.02
CA LYS A 80 10.30 1.94 3.52
C LYS A 80 9.18 0.92 3.70
N ILE A 81 9.40 -0.32 3.23
CA ILE A 81 8.43 -1.43 3.36
C ILE A 81 8.07 -1.69 4.83
N TYR A 82 9.03 -1.62 5.76
CA TYR A 82 8.75 -1.83 7.17
C TYR A 82 7.82 -0.73 7.70
N ILE A 83 8.16 0.53 7.44
CA ILE A 83 7.40 1.70 7.91
C ILE A 83 5.95 1.62 7.43
N GLU A 84 5.75 1.41 6.13
CA GLU A 84 4.41 1.35 5.50
C GLU A 84 3.57 0.15 5.95
N ASN A 85 4.21 -0.96 6.34
CA ASN A 85 3.52 -2.19 6.77
C ASN A 85 3.50 -2.39 8.30
N THR A 86 3.88 -1.37 9.09
CA THR A 86 3.81 -1.48 10.56
C THR A 86 2.37 -1.59 11.07
N GLU A 87 1.41 -0.98 10.38
CA GLU A 87 -0.01 -1.03 10.72
C GLU A 87 -0.68 -2.30 10.15
N TRP A 88 -0.25 -2.74 8.98
CA TRP A 88 -0.84 -3.84 8.22
C TRP A 88 0.24 -4.87 7.88
N LEU A 89 0.40 -5.86 8.74
CA LEU A 89 1.43 -6.89 8.58
C LEU A 89 1.14 -7.78 7.37
N SER A 90 1.87 -7.53 6.29
CA SER A 90 1.80 -8.30 5.05
C SER A 90 2.87 -9.38 5.01
N TRP A 91 2.47 -10.63 4.67
CA TRP A 91 3.41 -11.73 4.45
C TRP A 91 4.40 -11.43 3.29
N PRO A 92 3.96 -10.95 2.12
CA PRO A 92 4.86 -10.41 1.09
C PRO A 92 5.90 -9.41 1.60
N ALA A 93 5.50 -8.44 2.43
CA ALA A 93 6.42 -7.45 2.99
C ALA A 93 7.47 -8.11 3.90
N TYR A 94 7.05 -9.07 4.74
CA TYR A 94 7.97 -9.85 5.57
C TYR A 94 8.96 -10.65 4.72
N LEU A 95 8.52 -11.32 3.65
CA LEU A 95 9.38 -12.11 2.77
C LEU A 95 10.46 -11.24 2.11
N ILE A 96 10.11 -10.06 1.60
CA ILE A 96 11.08 -9.11 1.04
C ILE A 96 12.09 -8.69 2.10
N LEU A 97 11.63 -8.22 3.26
CA LEU A 97 12.52 -7.76 4.34
C LEU A 97 13.43 -8.88 4.85
N ALA A 98 12.91 -10.10 5.02
CA ALA A 98 13.68 -11.25 5.47
C ALA A 98 14.71 -11.74 4.44
N SER A 99 14.53 -11.41 3.15
CA SER A 99 15.48 -11.77 2.10
C SER A 99 16.72 -10.86 2.04
N ILE A 100 16.57 -9.59 2.46
CA ILE A 100 17.62 -8.58 2.37
C ILE A 100 18.28 -8.27 3.73
N TYR A 101 17.60 -8.56 4.85
CA TYR A 101 18.12 -8.35 6.20
C TYR A 101 18.41 -9.68 6.92
N ASP A 102 19.61 -9.82 7.46
CA ASP A 102 19.99 -10.99 8.28
C ASP A 102 19.15 -11.10 9.57
N LYS A 103 18.73 -9.96 10.13
CA LYS A 103 17.97 -9.87 11.39
C LYS A 103 16.88 -8.82 11.29
N LEU A 104 15.66 -9.24 11.56
CA LEU A 104 14.50 -8.36 11.71
C LEU A 104 14.19 -8.11 13.20
N PRO A 105 13.54 -6.98 13.55
CA PRO A 105 13.15 -6.68 14.92
C PRO A 105 12.31 -7.80 15.54
N GLU A 106 12.65 -8.23 16.76
CA GLU A 106 11.98 -9.35 17.44
C GLU A 106 10.48 -9.11 17.62
N LYS A 107 10.08 -7.86 17.87
CA LYS A 107 8.67 -7.46 17.94
C LYS A 107 7.94 -7.72 16.61
N TYR A 108 8.57 -7.41 15.49
CA TYR A 108 7.98 -7.64 14.16
C TYR A 108 7.85 -9.14 13.88
N ASN A 109 8.90 -9.91 14.17
CA ASN A 109 8.87 -11.38 14.07
C ASN A 109 7.78 -11.99 14.94
N SER A 110 7.59 -11.50 16.17
CA SER A 110 6.55 -12.00 17.06
C SER A 110 5.14 -11.80 16.48
N LEU A 111 4.90 -10.65 15.86
CA LEU A 111 3.60 -10.35 15.26
C LEU A 111 3.36 -11.16 13.97
N ILE A 112 4.37 -11.32 13.13
CA ILE A 112 4.29 -12.19 11.94
C ILE A 112 4.04 -13.64 12.36
N LEU A 113 4.75 -14.14 13.37
CA LEU A 113 4.54 -15.48 13.91
C LEU A 113 3.12 -15.65 14.47
N GLN A 114 2.60 -14.62 15.15
CA GLN A 114 1.24 -14.65 15.69
C GLN A 114 0.17 -14.71 14.58
N LEU A 115 0.34 -13.96 13.49
CA LEU A 115 -0.64 -13.89 12.40
C LEU A 115 -0.56 -15.09 11.44
N TYR A 116 0.65 -15.45 11.03
CA TYR A 116 0.89 -16.44 9.97
C TYR A 116 1.29 -17.82 10.52
N GLY A 117 1.61 -17.91 11.81
CA GLY A 117 1.94 -19.16 12.51
C GLY A 117 3.35 -19.69 12.24
N THR A 118 4.15 -19.01 11.41
CA THR A 118 5.54 -19.39 11.12
C THR A 118 6.39 -18.19 10.73
N LEU A 119 7.70 -18.31 10.96
CA LEU A 119 8.75 -17.42 10.43
C LEU A 119 9.68 -18.15 9.46
N THR A 120 9.50 -19.46 9.30
CA THR A 120 10.40 -20.27 8.50
C THR A 120 9.99 -20.18 7.03
N ILE A 121 10.85 -19.55 6.23
CA ILE A 121 10.73 -19.52 4.77
C ILE A 121 11.27 -20.84 4.24
N LYS A 122 10.37 -21.76 3.89
CA LYS A 122 10.73 -23.04 3.26
C LYS A 122 11.01 -22.83 1.77
N ASP A 123 11.98 -23.54 1.22
CA ASP A 123 12.27 -23.43 -0.21
C ASP A 123 11.36 -24.35 -1.04
N TYR A 124 10.46 -23.74 -1.83
CA TYR A 124 9.60 -24.42 -2.81
C TYR A 124 9.96 -24.07 -4.26
N THR A 125 11.18 -23.61 -4.53
CA THR A 125 11.62 -23.20 -5.87
C THR A 125 11.41 -24.29 -6.92
N LYS A 126 11.64 -25.56 -6.57
CA LYS A 126 11.37 -26.69 -7.47
C LYS A 126 9.88 -26.77 -7.88
N GLU A 127 8.96 -26.61 -6.92
CA GLU A 127 7.52 -26.60 -7.21
C GLU A 127 7.13 -25.41 -8.10
N TYR A 128 7.78 -24.25 -7.91
CA TYR A 128 7.56 -23.06 -8.74
C TYR A 128 8.00 -23.30 -10.18
N LEU A 129 9.24 -23.78 -10.38
CA LEU A 129 9.79 -24.05 -11.72
C LEU A 129 8.96 -25.10 -12.48
N GLU A 130 8.52 -26.17 -11.81
CA GLU A 130 7.62 -27.16 -12.40
C GLU A 130 6.25 -26.57 -12.78
N ALA A 131 5.75 -25.59 -12.02
CA ALA A 131 4.45 -24.98 -12.28
C ALA A 131 4.47 -23.95 -13.42
N ILE A 132 5.61 -23.31 -13.68
CA ILE A 132 5.76 -22.33 -14.78
C ILE A 132 6.27 -22.95 -16.08
N ASP A 133 6.86 -24.16 -16.03
CA ASP A 133 7.28 -24.91 -17.22
C ASP A 133 6.07 -25.57 -17.90
N ASP A 134 5.13 -24.74 -18.37
CA ASP A 134 3.92 -25.13 -19.11
C ASP A 134 4.23 -25.74 -20.49
N ARG A 135 5.52 -25.92 -20.86
CA ARG A 135 5.94 -26.61 -22.10
C ARG A 135 5.62 -28.11 -22.10
N GLN A 136 5.07 -28.69 -21.02
CA GLN A 136 4.85 -30.15 -20.92
C GLN A 136 3.40 -30.65 -20.90
N ARG A 137 2.36 -29.83 -21.12
CA ARG A 137 1.03 -30.41 -21.42
C ARG A 137 0.40 -29.78 -22.64
N PRO A 138 0.65 -30.34 -23.84
CA PRO A 138 -0.42 -30.40 -24.81
C PRO A 138 -1.62 -31.04 -24.10
N THR A 139 -2.63 -30.24 -23.79
CA THR A 139 -3.96 -30.70 -23.41
C THR A 139 -4.62 -31.38 -24.62
N ASN A 140 -4.03 -32.47 -25.09
CA ASN A 140 -4.60 -33.35 -26.11
C ASN A 140 -5.67 -34.28 -25.52
N GLU A 141 -6.07 -34.10 -24.25
CA GLU A 141 -7.17 -34.87 -23.63
C GLU A 141 -8.57 -34.39 -24.02
N LEU A 142 -8.74 -33.41 -24.91
CA LEU A 142 -10.06 -32.99 -25.41
C LEU A 142 -10.37 -33.38 -26.86
N TYR A 143 -9.61 -34.29 -27.45
CA TYR A 143 -10.06 -35.05 -28.64
C TYR A 143 -9.84 -36.55 -28.41
N ALA A 144 -10.59 -37.12 -27.47
CA ALA A 144 -11.02 -38.49 -27.66
C ALA A 144 -12.04 -38.46 -28.81
N PRO A 145 -11.74 -38.97 -30.02
CA PRO A 145 -12.75 -39.13 -31.05
C PRO A 145 -13.80 -40.08 -30.47
N LYS A 146 -15.00 -39.55 -30.19
CA LYS A 146 -16.18 -40.39 -30.05
C LYS A 146 -16.24 -41.24 -31.32
N LYS A 147 -16.00 -42.54 -31.19
CA LYS A 147 -16.30 -43.54 -32.23
C LYS A 147 -17.82 -43.53 -32.44
N GLY A 148 -18.31 -42.53 -33.15
CA GLY A 148 -19.57 -42.55 -33.86
C GLY A 148 -19.22 -42.73 -35.32
N ALA A 149 -19.31 -43.97 -35.79
CA ALA A 149 -19.31 -44.26 -37.21
C ALA A 149 -20.51 -43.55 -37.84
N VAL A 150 -20.26 -42.46 -38.55
CA VAL A 150 -21.19 -41.90 -39.52
C VAL A 150 -20.46 -41.88 -40.85
N THR A 151 -20.82 -42.83 -41.69
CA THR A 151 -20.55 -42.82 -43.12
C THR A 151 -21.34 -41.67 -43.74
N LEU A 152 -20.66 -40.66 -44.28
CA LEU A 152 -21.24 -39.79 -45.30
C LEU A 152 -20.23 -39.63 -46.43
N SER A 153 -20.62 -40.18 -47.57
CA SER A 153 -19.99 -40.05 -48.88
C SER A 153 -20.60 -38.87 -49.62
N VAL A 154 -19.82 -37.81 -49.90
CA VAL A 154 -20.06 -36.79 -50.95
C VAL A 154 -18.67 -36.21 -51.26
N ALA A 155 -18.01 -36.67 -52.32
CA ALA A 155 -17.99 -36.11 -53.68
C ALA A 155 -17.21 -34.79 -53.77
N ASP A 156 -16.14 -34.87 -54.58
CA ASP A 156 -15.34 -33.78 -55.10
C ASP A 156 -16.21 -32.72 -55.80
N ASP A 157 -15.95 -31.44 -55.54
CA ASP A 157 -15.98 -30.40 -56.56
C ASP A 157 -15.31 -29.12 -56.04
N ASP A 158 -14.64 -28.46 -56.97
CA ASP A 158 -13.86 -27.22 -56.88
C ASP A 158 -14.57 -26.06 -56.13
N VAL A 159 -13.79 -25.09 -55.65
CA VAL A 159 -13.87 -23.67 -56.06
C VAL A 159 -12.94 -22.80 -55.21
N ALA A 160 -12.16 -22.01 -55.94
CA ALA A 160 -11.23 -21.00 -55.46
C ALA A 160 -11.92 -19.80 -54.78
N SER A 161 -11.08 -19.02 -54.08
CA SER A 161 -11.21 -17.57 -53.91
C SER A 161 -12.29 -17.05 -52.96
N VAL A 162 -11.87 -16.76 -51.71
CA VAL A 162 -12.43 -15.64 -50.92
C VAL A 162 -11.28 -15.03 -50.10
N GLU A 163 -10.59 -14.07 -50.72
CA GLU A 163 -10.02 -12.94 -49.99
C GLU A 163 -11.15 -11.98 -49.63
N GLU A 164 -10.95 -11.15 -48.59
CA GLU A 164 -11.78 -10.00 -48.20
C GLU A 164 -12.99 -10.27 -47.27
N GLU A 165 -12.75 -10.29 -45.95
CA GLU A 165 -13.62 -9.65 -44.95
C GLU A 165 -13.01 -9.83 -43.54
N LEU A 166 -12.36 -8.79 -43.00
CA LEU A 166 -12.20 -8.52 -41.56
C LEU A 166 -11.40 -7.22 -41.35
N ALA A 167 -12.00 -6.11 -41.77
CA ALA A 167 -11.50 -4.77 -41.48
C ALA A 167 -12.67 -3.86 -41.07
N ASP A 168 -13.44 -4.23 -40.04
CA ASP A 168 -14.41 -3.30 -39.44
C ASP A 168 -14.87 -3.71 -38.04
N VAL A 169 -14.04 -3.58 -36.99
CA VAL A 169 -14.54 -3.62 -35.59
C VAL A 169 -13.79 -2.70 -34.62
N PHE A 170 -12.54 -2.30 -34.85
CA PHE A 170 -11.86 -1.40 -33.90
C PHE A 170 -11.96 0.06 -34.32
N GLY A 171 -13.04 0.68 -33.85
CA GLY A 171 -13.21 2.13 -33.82
C GLY A 171 -12.01 2.81 -33.17
N GLN A 172 -11.45 3.77 -33.90
CA GLN A 172 -10.44 4.70 -33.45
C GLN A 172 -11.00 5.57 -32.33
N ALA A 173 -10.73 5.20 -31.08
CA ALA A 173 -10.74 6.13 -29.96
C ALA A 173 -9.30 6.60 -29.73
N SER A 174 -9.06 7.86 -30.07
CA SER A 174 -7.79 8.57 -30.00
C SER A 174 -7.15 8.50 -28.61
N VAL A 175 -6.01 7.79 -28.53
CA VAL A 175 -5.11 7.77 -27.37
C VAL A 175 -4.44 9.14 -27.14
N ALA A 176 -4.60 10.09 -28.08
CA ALA A 176 -4.07 11.45 -27.95
C ALA A 176 -4.92 12.37 -27.06
N SER A 177 -6.19 12.04 -26.77
CA SER A 177 -7.05 12.89 -25.93
C SER A 177 -6.82 12.71 -24.43
N ILE A 178 -6.35 11.53 -24.00
CA ILE A 178 -6.14 11.22 -22.57
C ILE A 178 -4.77 11.75 -22.09
N ALA A 179 -3.80 11.90 -22.99
CA ALA A 179 -2.49 12.46 -22.67
C ALA A 179 -2.52 13.97 -22.40
N GLU A 180 -3.49 14.70 -22.94
CA GLU A 180 -3.60 16.16 -22.79
C GLU A 180 -4.35 16.56 -21.50
N GLU A 181 -5.25 15.69 -20.99
CA GLU A 181 -6.00 15.93 -19.76
C GLU A 181 -5.19 15.61 -18.49
N LEU A 182 -4.26 14.64 -18.55
CA LEU A 182 -3.37 14.31 -17.43
C LEU A 182 -2.16 15.25 -17.29
N ALA A 183 -1.81 16.01 -18.34
CA ALA A 183 -0.76 17.02 -18.28
C ALA A 183 -1.17 18.30 -17.52
N ALA A 184 -2.48 18.53 -17.32
CA ALA A 184 -3.00 19.67 -16.57
C ALA A 184 -2.96 19.47 -15.04
N ILE A 185 -2.85 18.23 -14.57
CA ILE A 185 -2.92 17.89 -13.13
C ILE A 185 -1.53 17.91 -12.47
N PHE A 186 -0.45 17.75 -13.25
CA PHE A 186 0.94 17.64 -12.73
C PHE A 186 1.90 18.69 -13.29
N SER A 187 1.58 19.99 -13.16
CA SER A 187 2.57 21.06 -13.36
C SER A 187 2.90 21.77 -12.04
N PRO A 188 4.05 21.44 -11.40
CA PRO A 188 4.57 22.23 -10.30
C PRO A 188 5.28 23.49 -10.84
N VAL A 189 4.79 24.64 -10.38
CA VAL A 189 5.49 25.93 -10.21
C VAL A 189 6.89 25.99 -10.82
N SER A 190 6.98 26.54 -12.03
CA SER A 190 8.21 27.10 -12.57
C SER A 190 7.90 28.45 -13.21
N ARG A 191 7.82 29.51 -12.38
CA ARG A 191 7.92 30.89 -12.87
C ARG A 191 9.17 31.54 -12.31
N ALA A 192 10.30 31.12 -12.86
CA ALA A 192 11.53 31.88 -12.80
C ALA A 192 11.39 33.12 -13.70
N ARG A 193 11.74 34.25 -13.08
CA ARG A 193 12.13 35.53 -13.66
C ARG A 193 12.81 35.38 -15.03
N GLN A 194 12.29 36.05 -16.05
CA GLN A 194 13.11 36.64 -17.10
C GLN A 194 12.48 37.97 -17.56
N SER A 195 13.17 39.06 -17.24
CA SER A 195 13.14 40.29 -18.03
C SER A 195 14.60 40.66 -18.29
N ALA A 196 15.03 40.45 -19.54
CA ALA A 196 16.29 40.92 -20.07
C ALA A 196 16.17 42.40 -20.46
N VAL A 197 17.21 43.20 -20.21
CA VAL A 197 17.77 44.18 -21.17
C VAL A 197 19.27 44.35 -20.85
N PRO A 198 20.16 44.32 -21.86
CA PRO A 198 21.61 44.47 -21.69
C PRO A 198 22.06 45.90 -22.02
N GLU A 199 23.04 46.46 -21.28
CA GLU A 199 23.94 47.46 -21.86
C GLU A 199 25.16 47.75 -20.98
N GLY A 200 26.34 47.74 -21.61
CA GLY A 200 27.31 48.81 -21.38
C GLY A 200 28.33 48.69 -20.23
N ALA A 201 29.57 48.38 -20.64
CA ALA A 201 30.79 49.12 -20.29
C ALA A 201 31.44 48.94 -18.89
N LYS A 202 32.60 48.28 -18.92
CA LYS A 202 33.94 48.78 -18.49
C LYS A 202 34.05 49.58 -17.16
N ARG A 203 34.80 48.98 -16.22
CA ARG A 203 35.95 49.49 -15.40
C ARG A 203 35.84 49.31 -13.86
N PRO A 204 37.01 49.26 -13.16
CA PRO A 204 37.14 48.74 -11.79
C PRO A 204 37.26 49.85 -10.71
N ARG A 205 37.39 49.42 -9.44
CA ARG A 205 37.56 50.17 -8.17
C ARG A 205 36.22 50.56 -7.52
N THR A 206 35.98 50.53 -6.20
CA THR A 206 36.83 50.52 -5.00
C THR A 206 35.95 50.12 -3.79
N PHE A 207 36.60 49.78 -2.68
CA PHE A 207 36.12 49.78 -1.30
C PHE A 207 34.92 50.70 -1.02
N SER A 208 33.92 50.19 -0.29
CA SER A 208 33.06 51.01 0.57
C SER A 208 32.48 50.15 1.69
N ASP A 209 32.84 50.51 2.92
CA ASP A 209 32.21 50.10 4.15
C ASP A 209 30.72 50.45 4.13
N ASN A 210 29.87 49.54 4.62
CA ASN A 210 28.51 49.87 5.04
C ASN A 210 28.13 49.08 6.31
N PRO A 211 27.52 49.75 7.31
CA PRO A 211 27.23 49.20 8.63
C PRO A 211 25.97 48.29 8.66
N PRO A 212 25.74 47.54 9.76
CA PRO A 212 24.73 46.48 9.81
C PRO A 212 23.31 47.05 9.94
N ILE A 213 22.42 46.56 9.07
CA ILE A 213 20.98 46.86 9.07
C ILE A 213 20.28 45.83 9.96
N GLU A 214 19.61 46.30 11.01
CA GLU A 214 18.72 45.49 11.85
C GLU A 214 17.45 45.05 11.10
N PRO A 215 16.95 43.82 11.31
CA PRO A 215 15.71 43.37 10.69
C PRO A 215 14.47 43.88 11.41
N LYS A 216 13.67 44.67 10.67
CA LYS A 216 12.33 45.14 11.02
C LYS A 216 11.35 43.97 11.18
N ARG A 217 10.74 43.87 12.38
CA ARG A 217 9.60 42.99 12.71
C ARG A 217 8.44 43.20 11.73
N VAL A 218 8.07 42.16 10.99
CA VAL A 218 6.82 42.08 10.22
C VAL A 218 5.73 41.47 11.10
N ARG A 219 4.61 42.19 11.20
CA ARG A 219 3.38 41.78 11.90
C ARG A 219 2.68 40.66 11.12
N ARG A 220 2.38 39.54 11.79
CA ARG A 220 1.49 38.48 11.26
C ARG A 220 0.03 38.97 11.35
N SER A 221 -0.63 39.01 10.20
CA SER A 221 -2.09 39.06 10.09
C SER A 221 -2.67 37.70 10.44
N VAL A 222 -3.65 37.69 11.34
CA VAL A 222 -4.46 36.53 11.71
C VAL A 222 -5.56 36.41 10.67
N ASN A 223 -5.43 35.45 9.74
CA ASN A 223 -6.59 34.92 9.02
C ASN A 223 -7.13 33.74 9.83
N LYS A 224 -8.42 33.82 10.14
CA LYS A 224 -9.20 32.73 10.72
C LYS A 224 -9.62 31.79 9.59
N ASP A 225 -9.57 30.50 9.91
CA ASP A 225 -10.28 29.40 9.25
C ASP A 225 -9.67 28.83 7.95
N ASP A 226 -8.38 28.45 8.01
CA ASP A 226 -7.84 27.39 7.15
C ASP A 226 -7.82 26.07 7.94
N PHE A 227 -8.55 25.07 7.43
CA PHE A 227 -8.62 23.72 8.00
C PHE A 227 -7.37 22.93 7.56
N ASP A 228 -6.37 22.92 8.43
CA ASP A 228 -5.07 22.30 8.17
C ASP A 228 -5.11 20.78 8.47
N ILE A 229 -5.21 19.97 7.41
CA ILE A 229 -5.27 18.50 7.47
C ILE A 229 -4.00 17.91 8.08
N ASP A 230 -2.83 18.52 7.86
CA ASP A 230 -1.55 18.06 8.43
C ASP A 230 -1.54 18.20 9.96
N LYS A 231 -2.32 19.14 10.50
CA LYS A 231 -2.49 19.34 11.93
C LYS A 231 -3.38 18.27 12.57
N VAL A 232 -4.35 17.73 11.82
CA VAL A 232 -5.21 16.62 12.24
C VAL A 232 -4.39 15.32 12.26
N VAL A 233 -3.63 15.04 11.20
CA VAL A 233 -2.75 13.86 11.11
C VAL A 233 -1.67 13.88 12.19
N SER A 234 -1.07 15.05 12.47
CA SER A 234 -0.11 15.22 13.56
C SER A 234 -0.74 15.03 14.96
N GLY A 235 -2.02 15.37 15.13
CA GLY A 235 -2.77 15.15 16.37
C GLY A 235 -3.08 13.68 16.66
N VAL A 236 -3.37 12.89 15.61
CA VAL A 236 -3.60 11.44 15.71
C VAL A 236 -2.32 10.70 16.09
N MET A 237 -1.17 11.08 15.51
CA MET A 237 0.14 10.52 15.87
C MET A 237 0.55 10.86 17.32
N SER A 238 0.23 12.05 17.82
CA SER A 238 0.52 12.47 19.20
C SER A 238 -0.30 11.69 20.24
N SER A 239 -1.55 11.36 19.93
CA SER A 239 -2.42 10.55 20.81
C SER A 239 -1.87 9.14 21.04
N HIS A 240 -1.14 8.57 20.07
CA HIS A 240 -0.55 7.24 20.22
C HIS A 240 0.74 7.23 21.05
N ALA A 241 1.51 8.33 21.04
CA ALA A 241 2.65 8.52 21.95
C ALA A 241 2.22 8.67 23.42
N ILE A 242 1.08 9.33 23.67
CA ILE A 242 0.51 9.48 25.01
C ILE A 242 0.06 8.12 25.58
N ARG A 243 -0.49 7.22 24.74
CA ARG A 243 -0.87 5.85 25.14
C ARG A 243 0.33 5.01 25.59
N ARG A 244 1.50 5.18 24.94
CA ARG A 244 2.74 4.47 25.33
C ARG A 244 3.37 5.00 26.61
N LEU A 245 3.18 6.29 26.93
CA LEU A 245 3.63 6.86 28.20
C LEU A 245 2.82 6.30 29.39
N ALA A 246 1.53 6.02 29.18
CA ALA A 246 0.65 5.43 30.19
C ALA A 246 0.90 3.92 30.44
N GLU A 247 1.46 3.20 29.47
CA GLU A 247 1.85 1.79 29.65
C GLU A 247 3.22 1.61 30.31
N ALA A 248 4.11 2.62 30.21
CA ALA A 248 5.45 2.58 30.78
C ALA A 248 5.52 2.87 32.30
N THR A 249 4.43 3.28 32.94
CA THR A 249 4.37 3.56 34.39
C THR A 249 4.00 2.35 35.25
N ARG A 250 3.82 1.15 34.67
CA ARG A 250 3.74 -0.10 35.44
C ARG A 250 5.14 -0.49 35.94
N LYS A 251 5.54 0.12 37.06
CA LYS A 251 6.77 -0.22 37.80
C LYS A 251 6.65 -1.54 38.59
N PRO A 252 7.79 -2.20 38.86
CA PRO A 252 7.85 -3.51 39.50
C PRO A 252 7.56 -3.42 41.00
N GLN A 253 6.94 -4.50 41.51
CA GLN A 253 6.74 -4.76 42.94
C GLN A 253 8.04 -4.63 43.72
N MET A 254 8.10 -3.64 44.60
CA MET A 254 8.92 -3.71 45.82
C MET A 254 8.09 -3.23 47.01
N THR A 255 8.25 -3.98 48.08
CA THR A 255 7.54 -3.97 49.36
C THR A 255 7.84 -2.71 50.18
N ASN A 256 6.85 -1.82 50.33
CA ASN A 256 6.49 -1.14 51.58
C ASN A 256 5.29 -0.22 51.34
N PRO A 257 4.08 -0.58 51.79
CA PRO A 257 2.91 0.27 51.68
C PRO A 257 2.73 1.01 53.00
N ASP A 258 3.05 2.30 53.04
CA ASP A 258 2.18 3.21 53.77
C ASP A 258 2.49 4.68 53.46
N LEU A 259 1.42 5.40 53.19
CA LEU A 259 1.28 6.86 53.35
C LEU A 259 1.56 7.82 52.18
N PHE A 260 1.97 7.38 50.98
CA PHE A 260 2.09 8.29 49.82
C PHE A 260 1.23 7.95 48.59
N GLU A 261 0.40 6.90 48.64
CA GLU A 261 -0.28 6.37 47.43
C GLU A 261 -1.63 7.01 47.07
N MET A 262 -2.16 7.96 47.85
CA MET A 262 -3.50 8.50 47.58
C MET A 262 -3.56 9.67 46.59
N GLU A 263 -2.47 10.39 46.34
CA GLU A 263 -2.46 11.52 45.39
C GLU A 263 -2.19 11.09 43.95
N ASP A 264 -1.24 10.17 43.73
CA ASP A 264 -0.90 9.68 42.39
C ASP A 264 -2.06 8.92 41.73
N VAL A 265 -2.86 8.19 42.52
CA VAL A 265 -4.05 7.48 42.02
C VAL A 265 -5.15 8.46 41.59
N LYS A 266 -5.29 9.62 42.25
CA LYS A 266 -6.26 10.65 41.85
C LYS A 266 -5.87 11.29 40.52
N VAL A 267 -4.59 11.63 40.36
CA VAL A 267 -4.07 12.23 39.11
C VAL A 267 -4.22 11.25 37.94
N ALA A 268 -3.88 9.97 38.13
CA ALA A 268 -4.04 8.95 37.09
C ALA A 268 -5.51 8.76 36.67
N LYS A 269 -6.44 8.77 37.62
CA LYS A 269 -7.89 8.63 37.35
C LYS A 269 -8.44 9.85 36.59
N GLU A 270 -7.98 11.05 36.91
CA GLU A 270 -8.40 12.27 36.21
C GLU A 270 -7.86 12.34 34.78
N ILE A 271 -6.59 11.94 34.56
CA ILE A 271 -6.01 11.82 33.23
C ILE A 271 -6.77 10.77 32.39
N SER A 272 -7.14 9.63 32.98
CA SER A 272 -7.92 8.60 32.30
C SER A 272 -9.27 9.12 31.81
N LYS A 273 -10.03 9.82 32.68
CA LYS A 273 -11.33 10.41 32.32
C LYS A 273 -11.20 11.46 31.21
N ARG A 274 -10.14 12.27 31.26
CA ARG A 274 -9.88 13.29 30.22
C ARG A 274 -9.55 12.67 28.87
N ASN A 275 -8.87 11.53 28.85
CA ASN A 275 -8.56 10.83 27.60
C ASN A 275 -9.79 10.13 27.02
N GLU A 276 -10.66 9.57 27.86
CA GLU A 276 -11.93 8.96 27.44
C GLU A 276 -12.84 10.00 26.76
N ALA A 277 -13.02 11.17 27.38
CA ALA A 277 -13.81 12.26 26.78
C ALA A 277 -13.25 12.74 25.41
N LYS A 278 -11.93 12.72 25.22
CA LYS A 278 -11.31 13.05 23.92
C LYS A 278 -11.56 11.98 22.87
N ILE A 279 -11.60 10.70 23.25
CA ILE A 279 -11.89 9.60 22.35
C ILE A 279 -13.35 9.72 21.88
N ASP A 280 -14.28 10.01 22.78
CA ASP A 280 -15.69 10.23 22.42
C ASP A 280 -15.86 11.44 21.49
N GLU A 281 -15.12 12.53 21.71
CA GLU A 281 -15.12 13.69 20.80
C GLU A 281 -14.57 13.33 19.41
N VAL A 282 -13.54 12.48 19.31
CA VAL A 282 -13.00 12.04 18.02
C VAL A 282 -13.99 11.11 17.31
N ASN A 283 -14.61 10.17 18.03
CA ASN A 283 -15.58 9.24 17.46
C ASN A 283 -16.80 9.99 16.92
N THR A 284 -17.36 10.94 17.69
CA THR A 284 -18.49 11.77 17.22
C THR A 284 -18.14 12.60 15.98
N LYS A 285 -16.90 13.10 15.85
CA LYS A 285 -16.43 13.77 14.63
C LYS A 285 -16.29 12.81 13.45
N LEU A 286 -15.83 11.59 13.70
CA LEU A 286 -15.69 10.56 12.67
C LEU A 286 -17.06 10.12 12.14
N ASP A 287 -18.02 9.85 13.03
CA ASP A 287 -19.38 9.48 12.66
C ASP A 287 -20.05 10.58 11.83
N LYS A 288 -19.85 11.85 12.23
CA LYS A 288 -20.31 13.00 11.45
C LYS A 288 -19.68 13.03 10.05
N PHE A 289 -18.37 12.83 9.94
CA PHE A 289 -17.68 12.80 8.65
C PHE A 289 -18.15 11.64 7.75
N VAL A 290 -18.33 10.45 8.31
CA VAL A 290 -18.88 9.29 7.57
C VAL A 290 -20.28 9.59 7.07
N SER A 291 -21.13 10.24 7.88
CA SER A 291 -22.48 10.65 7.48
C SER A 291 -22.46 11.69 6.34
N GLU A 292 -21.58 12.70 6.43
CA GLU A 292 -21.40 13.71 5.37
C GLU A 292 -20.89 13.07 4.07
N MET A 293 -19.92 12.15 4.15
CA MET A 293 -19.41 11.40 3.00
C MET A 293 -20.49 10.53 2.37
N HIS A 294 -21.33 9.88 3.18
CA HIS A 294 -22.45 9.09 2.68
C HIS A 294 -23.43 9.98 1.89
N GLN A 295 -23.87 11.10 2.48
CA GLN A 295 -24.75 12.06 1.81
C GLN A 295 -24.16 12.59 0.49
N PHE A 296 -22.85 12.90 0.49
CA PHE A 296 -22.14 13.32 -0.72
C PHE A 296 -22.16 12.24 -1.81
N MET A 297 -21.83 10.99 -1.45
CA MET A 297 -21.83 9.88 -2.41
C MET A 297 -23.23 9.58 -2.96
N THR A 298 -24.27 9.68 -2.13
CA THR A 298 -25.67 9.56 -2.58
C THR A 298 -26.04 10.67 -3.56
N ALA A 299 -25.72 11.92 -3.25
CA ALA A 299 -25.99 13.06 -4.13
C ALA A 299 -25.23 12.96 -5.47
N PHE A 300 -23.98 12.50 -5.41
CA PHE A 300 -23.15 12.27 -6.59
C PHE A 300 -23.75 11.18 -7.49
N ALA A 301 -24.12 10.03 -6.92
CA ALA A 301 -24.72 8.93 -7.67
C ALA A 301 -26.05 9.33 -8.33
N ASN A 302 -26.90 10.08 -7.60
CA ASN A 302 -28.15 10.62 -8.13
C ASN A 302 -27.92 11.58 -9.31
N THR A 303 -26.92 12.45 -9.21
CA THR A 303 -26.58 13.40 -10.30
C THR A 303 -26.01 12.67 -11.52
N ALA A 304 -25.22 11.62 -11.30
CA ALA A 304 -24.61 10.82 -12.35
C ALA A 304 -25.56 9.77 -12.95
N SER A 305 -26.82 9.66 -12.47
CA SER A 305 -27.77 8.60 -12.83
C SER A 305 -27.19 7.19 -12.65
N ILE A 306 -26.27 7.02 -11.69
CA ILE A 306 -25.69 5.73 -11.35
C ILE A 306 -26.67 5.05 -10.39
N PRO A 307 -27.21 3.86 -10.73
CA PRO A 307 -28.07 3.13 -9.82
C PRO A 307 -27.27 2.76 -8.57
N LEU A 308 -27.67 3.33 -7.42
CA LEU A 308 -27.10 2.93 -6.14
C LEU A 308 -27.47 1.47 -5.85
N PRO A 309 -26.56 0.68 -5.25
CA PRO A 309 -26.92 -0.64 -4.76
C PRO A 309 -28.10 -0.48 -3.79
N ILE A 310 -29.17 -1.24 -4.05
CA ILE A 310 -30.39 -1.24 -3.24
C ILE A 310 -29.97 -1.49 -1.79
N GLU A 311 -30.15 -0.48 -0.93
CA GLU A 311 -29.97 -0.65 0.51
C GLU A 311 -30.93 -1.77 0.93
N VAL A 312 -30.37 -2.90 1.36
CA VAL A 312 -31.13 -3.92 2.05
C VAL A 312 -31.50 -3.28 3.38
N ILE A 313 -32.73 -2.78 3.45
CA ILE A 313 -33.35 -2.40 4.72
C ILE A 313 -33.42 -3.71 5.49
N GLU A 314 -32.52 -3.87 6.46
CA GLU A 314 -32.70 -4.88 7.50
C GLU A 314 -33.92 -4.42 8.29
N ASP A 315 -35.08 -4.95 7.91
CA ASP A 315 -36.30 -4.84 8.71
C ASP A 315 -36.00 -5.51 10.06
N ASP A 316 -35.63 -4.71 11.05
CA ASP A 316 -35.56 -5.08 12.46
C ASP A 316 -36.99 -5.39 12.93
N ASP A 317 -37.51 -6.55 12.51
CA ASP A 317 -38.69 -7.18 13.08
C ASP A 317 -38.33 -7.69 14.49
N ASP A 318 -38.29 -6.76 15.45
CA ASP A 318 -38.39 -7.04 16.88
C ASP A 318 -39.78 -7.62 17.17
N VAL A 319 -39.95 -8.91 16.87
CA VAL A 319 -41.09 -9.69 17.35
C VAL A 319 -40.87 -9.96 18.83
N GLU A 320 -41.36 -9.04 19.68
CA GLU A 320 -41.58 -9.29 21.10
C GLU A 320 -42.52 -10.48 21.27
N ALA A 321 -41.94 -11.67 21.48
CA ALA A 321 -42.67 -12.83 21.93
C ALA A 321 -43.11 -12.61 23.39
N SER A 322 -44.35 -12.11 23.57
CA SER A 322 -45.05 -12.16 24.84
C SER A 322 -45.34 -13.62 25.22
N ILE A 323 -44.72 -14.10 26.30
CA ILE A 323 -45.15 -15.27 27.10
C ILE A 323 -45.12 -14.86 28.57
#